data_AF-A0A7Y7VRA3-F1
#
_entry.id   AF-A0A7Y7VRA3-F1
#
_cell.length_a   1.000
_cell.length_b   1.000
_cell.length_c   1.000
_cell.angle_alpha   90.00
_cell.angle_beta   90.00
_cell.angle_gamma   90.00
#
_symmetry.space_group_name_H-M   'P 1'
#
loop_
_entity.id
_entity.type
_entity.pdbx_description
1 polymer ?
#
loop_
_entity_poly.entity_id
_entity_poly.type
_entity_poly.pdbx_seq_one_letter_code
_entity_poly.pdbx_strand_id
1 'polypeptide(L)'
;MDEEFTTPSTQSNDKKLETLRKAYFSALDGISPPPSTPIARMLFHNLEYIKESLNSRPQVQKRLLNAIRNQINSLAKPIVRNIDVLPYDRYMELRRIDVFGEWTATLTEYAIDVDMTEHLENSSSL
;
A
#
# COMPACT_ATOMS: atom_id res chain seq x y z
N MET A 1 -5.05 -3.59 -8.25
CA MET A 1 -5.35 -3.12 -6.88
C MET A 1 -6.16 -1.84 -6.95
N ASP A 2 -5.59 -0.74 -7.45
CA ASP A 2 -6.27 0.58 -7.54
C ASP A 2 -7.68 0.49 -8.16
N GLU A 3 -7.80 -0.15 -9.33
CA GLU A 3 -9.09 -0.34 -10.03
C GLU A 3 -10.20 -0.95 -9.16
N GLU A 4 -9.90 -1.89 -8.25
CA GLU A 4 -10.92 -2.51 -7.39
C GLU A 4 -11.51 -1.51 -6.38
N PHE A 5 -10.70 -0.54 -5.93
CA PHE A 5 -11.12 0.53 -5.02
C PHE A 5 -11.79 1.69 -5.75
N THR A 6 -11.52 1.88 -7.04
CA THR A 6 -12.03 3.01 -7.83
C THR A 6 -13.27 2.70 -8.65
N THR A 7 -13.76 1.44 -8.69
CA THR A 7 -15.03 1.16 -9.40
C THR A 7 -16.20 1.95 -8.77
N PRO A 8 -17.17 2.43 -9.58
CA PRO A 8 -18.34 3.15 -9.06
C PRO A 8 -19.13 2.35 -8.01
N SER A 9 -19.18 1.02 -8.17
CA SER A 9 -19.92 0.13 -7.27
C SER A 9 -19.24 -0.07 -5.91
N THR A 10 -17.90 0.08 -5.87
CA THR A 10 -17.10 0.07 -4.65
C THR A 10 -17.12 1.45 -4.01
N GLN A 11 -16.88 2.50 -4.79
CA GLN A 11 -16.87 3.89 -4.35
C GLN A 11 -18.23 4.41 -3.89
N SER A 12 -19.35 3.74 -4.15
CA SER A 12 -20.66 4.11 -3.61
C SER A 12 -21.06 3.29 -2.36
N ASN A 13 -20.20 2.38 -1.89
CA ASN A 13 -20.55 1.43 -0.84
C ASN A 13 -19.42 1.24 0.18
N ASP A 14 -19.56 1.90 1.33
CA ASP A 14 -18.57 1.87 2.41
C ASP A 14 -18.31 0.48 2.96
N LYS A 15 -19.34 -0.37 3.00
CA LYS A 15 -19.19 -1.76 3.43
C LYS A 15 -18.31 -2.56 2.46
N LYS A 16 -18.47 -2.35 1.14
CA LYS A 16 -17.61 -2.98 0.14
C LYS A 16 -16.18 -2.48 0.22
N LEU A 17 -15.97 -1.16 0.38
CA LEU A 17 -14.64 -0.58 0.60
C LEU A 17 -13.96 -1.19 1.82
N GLU A 18 -14.67 -1.30 2.94
CA GLU A 18 -14.11 -1.88 4.17
C GLU A 18 -13.84 -3.39 4.03
N THR A 19 -14.71 -4.13 3.35
CA THR A 19 -14.47 -5.56 3.05
C THR A 19 -13.22 -5.72 2.18
N LEU A 20 -13.06 -4.88 1.15
CA LEU A 20 -11.89 -4.92 0.28
C LEU A 20 -10.62 -4.56 1.06
N ARG A 21 -10.64 -3.48 1.86
CA ARG A 21 -9.55 -3.07 2.75
C ARG A 21 -9.11 -4.21 3.67
N LYS A 22 -10.07 -4.88 4.32
CA LYS A 22 -9.80 -6.03 5.20
C LYS A 22 -9.15 -7.19 4.45
N ALA A 23 -9.63 -7.54 3.27
CA ALA A 23 -9.04 -8.62 2.47
C ALA A 23 -7.57 -8.35 2.11
N TYR A 24 -7.24 -7.12 1.74
CA TYR A 24 -5.86 -6.70 1.49
C TYR A 24 -5.00 -6.69 2.76
N PHE A 25 -5.55 -6.29 3.91
CA PHE A 25 -4.84 -6.37 5.18
C PHE A 25 -4.58 -7.81 5.62
N SER A 26 -5.54 -8.71 5.44
CA SER A 26 -5.32 -10.14 5.65
C SER A 26 -4.13 -10.64 4.84
N ALA A 27 -4.02 -10.25 3.56
CA ALA A 27 -2.86 -10.62 2.73
C ALA A 27 -1.53 -10.12 3.33
N LEU A 28 -1.47 -8.87 3.80
CA LEU A 28 -0.27 -8.32 4.45
C LEU A 28 0.12 -9.08 5.71
N ASP A 29 -0.89 -9.42 6.53
CA ASP A 29 -0.75 -10.15 7.78
C ASP A 29 -0.48 -11.66 7.58
N GLY A 30 -0.36 -12.12 6.33
CA GLY A 30 -0.08 -13.54 6.01
C GLY A 30 -1.29 -14.45 6.14
N ILE A 31 -2.49 -13.88 6.15
CA ILE A 31 -3.76 -14.61 6.19
C ILE A 31 -4.34 -14.65 4.78
N SER A 32 -4.58 -15.86 4.26
CA SER A 32 -5.13 -16.07 2.92
C SER A 32 -6.48 -15.34 2.75
N PRO A 33 -6.59 -14.39 1.80
CA PRO A 33 -7.84 -13.66 1.58
C PRO A 33 -8.93 -14.53 0.94
N PRO A 34 -10.21 -14.13 1.03
CA PRO A 34 -11.32 -14.84 0.39
C PRO A 34 -11.15 -15.01 -1.13
N PRO A 35 -11.68 -16.09 -1.73
CA PRO A 35 -11.67 -16.29 -3.19
C PRO A 35 -12.36 -15.17 -3.98
N SER A 36 -13.31 -14.47 -3.35
CA SER A 36 -14.03 -13.33 -3.94
C SER A 36 -13.18 -12.08 -4.11
N THR A 37 -11.95 -12.06 -3.58
CA THR A 37 -10.98 -10.95 -3.71
C THR A 37 -9.70 -11.47 -4.39
N PRO A 38 -9.73 -11.78 -5.70
CA PRO A 38 -8.64 -12.47 -6.39
C PRO A 38 -7.33 -11.68 -6.40
N ILE A 39 -7.40 -10.34 -6.49
CA ILE A 39 -6.19 -9.51 -6.50
C ILE A 39 -5.55 -9.45 -5.11
N ALA A 40 -6.33 -9.44 -4.03
CA ALA A 40 -5.79 -9.56 -2.68
C ALA A 40 -5.10 -10.92 -2.47
N ARG A 41 -5.64 -12.01 -3.04
CA ARG A 41 -4.98 -13.33 -3.02
C ARG A 41 -3.68 -13.34 -3.83
N MET A 42 -3.67 -12.67 -4.98
CA MET A 42 -2.44 -12.50 -5.76
C MET A 42 -1.37 -11.74 -4.96
N LEU A 43 -1.76 -10.69 -4.22
CA LEU A 43 -0.86 -9.99 -3.31
C LEU A 43 -0.32 -10.93 -2.23
N PHE A 44 -1.19 -11.75 -1.60
CA PHE A 44 -0.77 -12.73 -0.60
C PHE A 44 0.33 -13.66 -1.13
N HIS A 45 0.14 -14.28 -2.30
CA HIS A 45 1.16 -15.16 -2.89
C HIS A 45 2.44 -14.41 -3.25
N ASN A 46 2.33 -13.23 -3.86
CA ASN A 46 3.52 -12.44 -4.26
C ASN A 46 4.33 -11.98 -3.05
N LEU A 47 3.66 -11.65 -1.94
CA LEU A 47 4.34 -11.25 -0.71
C LEU A 47 5.13 -12.37 -0.07
N GLU A 48 4.75 -13.64 -0.24
CA GLU A 48 5.56 -14.76 0.26
C GLU A 48 6.95 -14.76 -0.38
N TYR A 49 7.01 -14.65 -1.71
CA TYR A 49 8.29 -14.57 -2.44
C TYR A 49 9.10 -13.34 -2.08
N ILE A 50 8.44 -12.18 -1.96
CA ILE A 50 9.12 -10.93 -1.59
C ILE A 50 9.68 -11.02 -0.17
N LYS A 51 8.91 -11.54 0.79
CA LYS A 51 9.35 -11.72 2.18
C LYS A 51 10.55 -12.67 2.24
N GLU A 52 10.53 -13.76 1.49
CA GLU A 52 11.65 -14.70 1.41
C GLU A 52 12.92 -14.04 0.86
N SER A 53 12.80 -13.27 -0.24
CA SER A 53 13.92 -12.56 -0.85
C SER A 53 14.52 -11.46 0.03
N LEU A 54 13.73 -10.90 0.95
CA LEU A 54 14.13 -9.82 1.87
C LEU A 54 14.45 -10.34 3.28
N ASN A 55 14.55 -11.66 3.49
CA ASN A 55 14.84 -12.24 4.81
C ASN A 55 16.15 -11.71 5.42
N SER A 56 17.14 -11.37 4.59
CA SER A 56 18.42 -10.77 5.02
C SER A 56 18.34 -9.26 5.31
N ARG A 57 17.22 -8.60 4.97
CA ARG A 57 17.00 -7.16 5.07
C ARG A 57 15.63 -6.85 5.72
N PRO A 58 15.48 -7.15 7.02
CA PRO A 58 14.19 -7.03 7.72
C PRO A 58 13.66 -5.59 7.77
N GLN A 59 14.52 -4.58 7.69
CA GLN A 59 14.09 -3.18 7.68
C GLN A 59 13.48 -2.76 6.33
N VAL A 60 14.07 -3.17 5.20
CA VAL A 60 13.49 -2.99 3.86
C VAL A 60 12.12 -3.67 3.78
N GLN A 61 12.04 -4.90 4.28
CA GLN A 61 10.79 -5.66 4.34
C GLN A 61 9.72 -4.90 5.15
N LYS A 62 10.07 -4.37 6.32
CA LYS A 62 9.15 -3.59 7.17
C LYS A 62 8.68 -2.31 6.46
N ARG A 63 9.59 -1.55 5.84
CA ARG A 63 9.26 -0.33 5.08
C ARG A 63 8.31 -0.64 3.93
N LEU A 64 8.59 -1.70 3.18
CA LEU A 64 7.74 -2.15 2.07
C LEU A 64 6.31 -2.48 2.54
N LEU A 65 6.17 -3.28 3.59
CA LEU A 65 4.85 -3.67 4.11
C LEU A 65 4.07 -2.46 4.65
N ASN A 66 4.77 -1.50 5.28
CA ASN A 66 4.16 -0.26 5.74
C ASN A 66 3.70 0.62 4.57
N ALA A 67 4.50 0.76 3.51
CA ALA A 67 4.14 1.51 2.31
C ALA A 67 2.87 0.94 1.65
N ILE A 68 2.79 -0.39 1.51
CA ILE A 68 1.59 -1.06 0.96
C ILE A 68 0.37 -0.85 1.88
N ARG A 69 0.55 -0.93 3.21
CA ARG A 69 -0.52 -0.67 4.18
C ARG A 69 -1.05 0.76 4.07
N ASN A 70 -0.16 1.74 3.92
CA ASN A 70 -0.52 3.14 3.72
C ASN A 70 -1.30 3.35 2.42
N GLN A 71 -0.86 2.73 1.33
CA GLN A 71 -1.56 2.76 0.04
C GLN A 71 -3.00 2.23 0.17
N ILE A 72 -3.18 1.04 0.76
CA ILE A 72 -4.51 0.42 0.95
C ILE A 72 -5.41 1.35 1.78
N ASN A 73 -4.88 2.00 2.81
CA ASN A 73 -5.63 2.98 3.60
C ASN A 73 -6.03 4.22 2.80
N SER A 74 -5.17 4.71 1.91
CA SER A 74 -5.47 5.83 1.01
C SER A 74 -6.60 5.46 0.04
N LEU A 75 -6.45 4.32 -0.64
CA LEU A 75 -7.45 3.81 -1.60
C LEU A 75 -8.81 3.53 -0.95
N ALA A 76 -8.81 3.05 0.30
CA ALA A 76 -10.04 2.81 1.05
C ALA A 76 -10.73 4.10 1.55
N LYS A 77 -10.13 5.27 1.34
CA LYS A 77 -10.69 6.59 1.66
C LYS A 77 -10.75 7.45 0.40
N PRO A 78 -11.68 7.18 -0.54
CA PRO A 78 -11.65 7.77 -1.87
C PRO A 78 -11.72 9.30 -1.81
N ILE A 79 -10.62 9.95 -2.18
CA ILE A 79 -10.47 11.42 -2.25
C ILE A 79 -11.51 12.03 -3.18
N VAL A 80 -11.86 11.29 -4.25
CA VAL A 80 -12.86 11.66 -5.26
C VAL A 80 -14.21 12.04 -4.64
N ARG A 81 -14.57 11.49 -3.47
CA ARG A 81 -15.81 11.86 -2.78
C ARG A 81 -15.78 13.26 -2.15
N ASN A 82 -14.60 13.85 -1.96
CA ASN A 82 -14.41 15.08 -1.21
C ASN A 82 -13.50 16.10 -1.94
N ILE A 83 -13.16 15.90 -3.21
CA ILE A 83 -12.13 16.70 -3.90
C ILE A 83 -12.52 18.19 -3.97
N ASP A 84 -13.81 18.47 -4.09
CA ASP A 84 -14.37 19.83 -4.16
C ASP A 84 -14.38 20.55 -2.80
N VAL A 85 -14.11 19.83 -1.70
CA VAL A 85 -14.17 20.34 -0.32
C VAL A 85 -12.87 20.12 0.47
N LEU A 86 -11.83 19.56 -0.17
CA LEU A 86 -10.56 19.23 0.47
C LEU A 86 -9.62 20.45 0.51
N PRO A 87 -9.14 20.87 1.69
CA PRO A 87 -8.05 21.86 1.78
C PRO A 87 -6.79 21.36 1.07
N TYR A 88 -6.01 22.29 0.49
CA TYR A 88 -4.82 21.98 -0.30
C TYR A 88 -3.81 21.05 0.41
N ASP A 89 -3.49 21.33 1.68
CA ASP A 89 -2.56 20.52 2.46
C ASP A 89 -3.04 19.08 2.60
N ARG A 90 -4.35 18.90 2.82
CA ARG A 90 -4.96 17.58 2.93
C ARG A 90 -5.01 16.84 1.61
N TYR A 91 -5.22 17.56 0.51
CA TYR A 91 -5.10 17.00 -0.84
C TYR A 91 -3.67 16.51 -1.10
N MET A 92 -2.65 17.31 -0.76
CA MET A 92 -1.24 16.98 -0.97
C MET A 92 -0.80 15.78 -0.13
N GLU A 93 -1.20 15.69 1.14
CA GLU A 93 -0.94 14.52 1.98
C GLU A 93 -1.49 13.23 1.35
N LEU A 94 -2.73 13.27 0.89
CA LEU A 94 -3.37 12.11 0.29
C LEU A 94 -2.69 11.75 -1.04
N ARG A 95 -2.41 12.73 -1.91
CA ARG A 95 -1.80 12.49 -3.22
C ARG A 95 -0.36 12.00 -3.14
N ARG A 96 0.41 12.40 -2.12
CA ARG A 96 1.77 11.87 -1.90
C ARG A 96 1.78 10.37 -1.64
N ILE A 97 0.78 9.86 -0.91
CA ILE A 97 0.61 8.43 -0.66
C ILE A 97 0.10 7.75 -1.94
N ASP A 98 -0.83 8.38 -2.64
CA ASP A 98 -1.55 7.84 -3.80
C ASP A 98 -0.70 7.60 -5.07
N VAL A 99 0.54 8.09 -5.10
CA VAL A 99 1.46 7.97 -6.25
C VAL A 99 2.35 6.72 -6.15
N PHE A 100 2.14 5.84 -5.15
CA PHE A 100 2.93 4.62 -4.97
C PHE A 100 4.44 4.89 -4.75
N GLY A 101 4.84 6.14 -4.49
CA GLY A 101 6.25 6.56 -4.53
C GLY A 101 7.16 5.80 -3.57
N GLU A 102 6.74 5.66 -2.30
CA GLU A 102 7.50 4.89 -1.31
C GLU A 102 7.60 3.40 -1.66
N TRP A 103 6.52 2.83 -2.22
CA TRP A 103 6.52 1.44 -2.65
C TRP A 103 7.44 1.25 -3.87
N THR A 104 7.35 2.11 -4.88
CA THR A 104 8.23 2.06 -6.06
C THR A 104 9.68 2.28 -5.70
N ALA A 105 10.00 3.21 -4.79
CA ALA A 105 11.35 3.41 -4.28
C ALA A 105 11.87 2.14 -3.59
N THR A 106 11.08 1.54 -2.69
CA THR A 106 11.47 0.31 -1.98
C THR A 106 11.62 -0.89 -2.93
N LEU A 107 10.78 -1.00 -3.96
CA LEU A 107 10.93 -2.02 -5.00
C LEU A 107 12.16 -1.78 -5.88
N THR A 108 12.55 -0.52 -6.09
CA THR A 108 13.78 -0.18 -6.82
C THR A 108 15.00 -0.60 -6.01
N GLU A 109 15.04 -0.26 -4.71
CA GLU A 109 16.06 -0.73 -3.76
C GLU A 109 16.17 -2.26 -3.79
N TYR A 110 15.02 -2.96 -3.73
CA TYR A 110 14.95 -4.40 -3.88
C TYR A 110 15.53 -4.89 -5.23
N ALA A 111 15.11 -4.31 -6.35
CA ALA A 111 15.49 -4.76 -7.68
C ALA A 111 16.99 -4.57 -7.99
N ILE A 112 17.63 -3.58 -7.36
CA ILE A 112 19.07 -3.28 -7.53
C ILE A 112 19.94 -3.81 -6.38
N ASP A 113 19.34 -4.55 -5.44
CA ASP A 113 20.01 -5.17 -4.30
C ASP A 113 20.68 -4.18 -3.31
N VAL A 114 20.05 -3.02 -3.06
CA VAL A 114 20.54 -1.98 -2.15
C VAL A 114 19.58 -1.79 -0.97
N ASP A 115 20.11 -1.40 0.20
CA ASP A 115 19.31 -0.97 1.37
C ASP A 115 19.65 0.47 1.74
N MET A 116 18.70 1.39 1.53
CA MET A 116 18.88 2.81 1.85
C MET A 116 18.34 3.20 3.23
N THR A 117 17.88 2.25 4.05
CA THR A 117 17.18 2.54 5.31
C THR A 117 17.98 3.47 6.21
N GLU A 118 19.24 3.15 6.51
CA GLU A 118 20.08 3.97 7.40
C GLU A 118 20.34 5.36 6.84
N HIS A 119 20.53 5.50 5.52
CA HIS A 119 20.74 6.79 4.89
C HIS A 119 19.48 7.67 4.98
N LEU A 120 18.29 7.07 4.84
CA LEU A 120 17.02 7.77 4.93
C LEU A 120 16.72 8.21 6.38
N GLU A 121 16.94 7.36 7.37
CA GLU A 121 16.77 7.70 8.78
C GLU A 121 17.66 8.90 9.16
N ASN A 122 18.91 8.92 8.71
CA ASN A 122 19.84 10.01 8.99
C ASN A 122 19.52 11.32 8.23
N SER A 123 18.89 11.23 7.05
CA SER A 123 18.53 12.40 6.24
C SER A 123 17.40 13.26 6.82
N SER A 124 16.57 12.69 7.71
CA SER A 124 15.47 13.40 8.37
C SER A 124 15.91 14.35 9.51
N SER A 125 17.23 14.48 9.72
CA SER A 125 17.87 15.32 10.75
C SER A 125 18.31 16.71 10.25
N LEU A 126 17.99 17.07 9.00
CA LEU A 126 18.39 18.32 8.34
C LEU A 126 17.20 19.26 8.10
#